data_AF-R5CMZ5-F1
#
_entry.id   AF-R5CMZ5-F1
#
_cell.length_a   1.000
_cell.length_b   1.000
_cell.length_c   1.000
_cell.angle_alpha   90.00
_cell.angle_beta   90.00
_cell.angle_gamma   90.00
#
_symmetry.space_group_name_H-M   'P 1'
#
loop_
_entity.id
_entity.type
_entity.pdbx_description
1 polymer ?
#
loop_
_entity_poly.entity_id
_entity_poly.type
_entity_poly.pdbx_seq_one_letter_code
_entity_poly.pdbx_strand_id
1 'polypeptide(L)'
;MKKLFTLSLILILFAGCSNKKSAEELFKETSSGVVVVLNEFYYEVQLPNGNSLYFKGLDEDGDITGLTADAEEAKKDRNMITGTAFFIDKEGTLMTNRHVAQPDIDAVTARRSMIRFMKTLKQFFTEQMAELSQQYDQLESQKSSCSYFDFYGFIHTDQERLAQINAQQAELSEQFTALKQSREGIDDNIDPEGIKIRTISELGIAYNNTYVTSESDFIIKNPCVVVRTSDKENIDLALIQLKNKKTPENTYIFKLKGDDSERSFTDKLATLFSSSDDDKLKIDQQLYMIGYNAGLVLANTKQGIKVQMTSGKVTQLSDGQRLLYSIPTLQGSSGSPVIDEYGNLVAVNFAKLGTTDNFNFGIPEESIKEFMRK
;
A
#
# COMPACT_ATOMS: atom_id res chain seq x y z
N MET A 1 -14.15 65.98 -34.31
CA MET A 1 -13.88 65.25 -33.04
C MET A 1 -15.11 64.46 -32.57
N LYS A 2 -15.58 63.45 -33.32
CA LYS A 2 -16.74 62.61 -32.92
C LYS A 2 -16.69 61.15 -33.46
N LYS A 3 -15.52 60.69 -33.93
CA LYS A 3 -15.36 59.33 -34.50
C LYS A 3 -14.25 58.48 -33.86
N LEU A 4 -13.72 58.90 -32.70
CA LEU A 4 -12.68 58.14 -31.99
C LEU A 4 -13.16 57.46 -30.69
N PHE A 5 -14.42 57.63 -30.30
CA PHE A 5 -14.93 57.14 -29.00
C PHE A 5 -15.76 55.85 -29.09
N THR A 6 -16.04 55.34 -30.29
CA THR A 6 -16.87 54.13 -30.48
C THR A 6 -16.07 52.85 -30.74
N LEU A 7 -14.73 52.89 -30.70
CA LEU A 7 -13.90 51.69 -30.87
C LEU A 7 -13.34 51.13 -29.54
N SER A 8 -13.49 51.83 -28.41
CA SER A 8 -13.04 51.34 -27.10
C SER A 8 -14.12 50.59 -26.31
N LEU A 9 -15.38 50.55 -26.77
CA LEU A 9 -16.48 49.92 -26.02
C LEU A 9 -16.85 48.51 -26.50
N ILE A 10 -16.31 48.05 -27.64
CA ILE A 10 -16.56 46.70 -28.18
C ILE A 10 -15.47 45.69 -27.76
N LEU A 11 -14.32 46.16 -27.25
CA LEU A 11 -13.25 45.26 -26.77
C LEU A 11 -13.42 44.77 -25.32
N ILE A 12 -14.46 45.20 -24.59
CA ILE A 12 -14.67 44.82 -23.18
C ILE A 12 -15.66 43.63 -23.04
N LEU A 13 -16.28 43.16 -24.12
CA LEU A 13 -17.22 42.02 -24.08
C LEU A 13 -16.55 40.63 -24.17
N PHE A 14 -15.22 40.55 -24.23
CA PHE A 14 -14.45 39.31 -24.11
C PHE A 14 -13.56 39.31 -22.86
N ALA A 15 -13.97 39.97 -21.79
CA ALA A 15 -13.52 39.58 -20.46
C ALA A 15 -14.12 38.19 -20.18
N GLY A 16 -13.40 37.14 -20.59
CA GLY A 16 -13.77 35.77 -20.31
C GLY A 16 -13.84 35.57 -18.81
N CYS A 17 -15.05 35.65 -18.24
CA CYS A 17 -15.35 34.92 -17.02
C CYS A 17 -14.88 33.49 -17.26
N SER A 18 -14.04 32.96 -16.37
CA SER A 18 -13.74 31.53 -16.34
C SER A 18 -15.08 30.80 -16.17
N ASN A 19 -15.68 30.38 -17.29
CA ASN A 19 -17.01 29.81 -17.25
C ASN A 19 -16.93 28.42 -16.63
N LYS A 20 -17.86 28.13 -15.73
CA LYS A 20 -18.08 26.79 -15.20
C LYS A 20 -18.22 25.82 -16.36
N LYS A 21 -17.51 24.71 -16.29
CA LYS A 21 -17.53 23.65 -17.30
C LYS A 21 -18.61 22.63 -16.96
N SER A 22 -19.18 22.04 -18.00
CA SER A 22 -20.07 20.88 -17.84
C SER A 22 -19.28 19.64 -17.39
N ALA A 23 -19.98 18.67 -16.83
CA ALA A 23 -19.38 17.39 -16.44
C ALA A 23 -18.69 16.68 -17.63
N GLU A 24 -19.30 16.75 -18.83
CA GLU A 24 -18.76 16.13 -20.04
C GLU A 24 -17.46 16.81 -20.51
N GLU A 25 -17.41 18.14 -20.47
CA GLU A 25 -16.19 18.89 -20.79
C GLU A 25 -15.06 18.56 -19.80
N LEU A 26 -15.36 18.59 -18.49
CA LEU A 26 -14.40 18.22 -17.45
C LEU A 26 -13.92 16.78 -17.64
N PHE A 27 -14.81 15.84 -17.90
CA PHE A 27 -14.45 14.43 -18.09
C PHE A 27 -13.52 14.25 -19.31
N LYS A 28 -13.85 14.89 -20.43
CA LYS A 28 -13.05 14.82 -21.65
C LYS A 28 -11.65 15.40 -21.45
N GLU A 29 -11.53 16.48 -20.70
CA GLU A 29 -10.25 17.14 -20.42
C GLU A 29 -9.39 16.34 -19.43
N THR A 30 -9.99 15.83 -18.35
CA THR A 30 -9.24 15.34 -17.17
C THR A 30 -9.01 13.83 -17.18
N SER A 31 -9.80 13.06 -17.91
CA SER A 31 -9.77 11.58 -17.88
C SER A 31 -8.44 10.96 -18.31
N SER A 32 -7.63 11.64 -19.13
CA SER A 32 -6.29 11.16 -19.51
C SER A 32 -5.26 11.26 -18.39
N GLY A 33 -5.52 12.11 -17.39
CA GLY A 33 -4.67 12.35 -16.23
C GLY A 33 -4.87 11.36 -15.09
N VAL A 34 -5.87 10.48 -15.17
CA VAL A 34 -6.26 9.56 -14.09
C VAL A 34 -5.98 8.12 -14.50
N VAL A 35 -5.40 7.34 -13.59
CA VAL A 35 -4.93 5.97 -13.84
C VAL A 35 -5.34 5.02 -12.71
N VAL A 36 -5.41 3.73 -13.03
CA VAL A 36 -5.52 2.68 -12.02
C VAL A 36 -4.13 2.42 -11.46
N VAL A 37 -3.99 2.39 -10.14
CA VAL A 37 -2.79 1.89 -9.45
C VAL A 37 -3.04 0.46 -9.02
N LEU A 38 -2.04 -0.39 -9.21
CA LEU A 38 -1.96 -1.71 -8.62
C LEU A 38 -0.69 -1.77 -7.77
N ASN A 39 -0.84 -2.23 -6.53
CA ASN A 39 0.24 -2.48 -5.61
C ASN A 39 0.20 -3.93 -5.15
N GLU A 40 1.25 -4.68 -5.48
CA GLU A 40 1.52 -5.98 -4.89
C GLU A 40 2.45 -5.81 -3.71
N PHE A 41 2.06 -6.33 -2.54
CA PHE A 41 2.82 -6.09 -1.33
C PHE A 41 2.82 -7.28 -0.37
N TYR A 42 3.86 -7.31 0.45
CA TYR A 42 4.04 -8.19 1.59
C TYR A 42 4.89 -7.46 2.63
N TYR A 43 5.11 -8.06 3.79
CA TYR A 43 5.83 -7.42 4.87
C TYR A 43 7.13 -8.17 5.16
N GLU A 44 8.20 -7.43 5.38
CA GLU A 44 9.45 -7.93 5.94
C GLU A 44 9.48 -7.60 7.43
N VAL A 45 9.85 -8.59 8.24
CA VAL A 45 10.20 -8.42 9.65
C VAL A 45 11.68 -8.71 9.84
N GLN A 46 12.43 -7.68 10.18
CA GLN A 46 13.84 -7.78 10.52
C GLN A 46 13.97 -8.01 12.03
N LEU A 47 14.52 -9.17 12.38
CA LEU A 47 14.77 -9.58 13.76
C LEU A 47 16.05 -8.90 14.31
N PRO A 48 16.21 -8.81 15.64
CA PRO A 48 17.39 -8.19 16.27
C PRO A 48 18.72 -8.85 15.89
N ASN A 49 18.71 -10.15 15.57
CA ASN A 49 19.90 -10.89 15.12
C ASN A 49 20.29 -10.60 13.66
N GLY A 50 19.53 -9.74 12.96
CA GLY A 50 19.78 -9.36 11.57
C GLY A 50 19.07 -10.22 10.53
N ASN A 51 18.46 -11.36 10.93
CA ASN A 51 17.70 -12.21 10.02
C ASN A 51 16.36 -11.55 9.65
N SER A 52 15.92 -11.78 8.43
CA SER A 52 14.61 -11.34 7.95
C SER A 52 13.67 -12.53 7.81
N LEU A 53 12.42 -12.35 8.22
CA LEU A 53 11.29 -13.20 7.82
C LEU A 53 10.31 -12.34 7.02
N TYR A 54 9.43 -13.00 6.28
CA TYR A 54 8.45 -12.36 5.43
C TYR A 54 7.07 -12.90 5.74
N PHE A 55 6.06 -12.06 5.61
CA PHE A 55 4.68 -12.46 5.88
C PHE A 55 3.68 -11.66 5.06
N LYS A 56 2.48 -12.23 4.91
CA LYS A 56 1.41 -11.69 4.09
C LYS A 56 0.59 -10.64 4.83
N GLY A 57 0.22 -10.91 6.08
CA GLY A 57 -0.59 -9.98 6.86
C GLY A 57 -0.95 -10.53 8.24
N LEU A 58 -2.02 -9.98 8.82
CA LEU A 58 -2.60 -10.44 10.08
C LEU A 58 -4.01 -10.98 9.82
N ASP A 59 -4.39 -12.05 10.52
CA ASP A 59 -5.77 -12.52 10.56
C ASP A 59 -6.63 -11.73 11.58
N GLU A 60 -7.88 -12.17 11.78
CA GLU A 60 -8.84 -11.53 12.69
C GLU A 60 -8.39 -11.56 14.16
N ASP A 61 -7.58 -12.54 14.55
CA ASP A 61 -7.03 -12.68 15.90
C ASP A 61 -5.71 -11.90 16.09
N GLY A 62 -5.23 -11.27 15.01
CA GLY A 62 -3.98 -10.53 14.97
C GLY A 62 -2.75 -11.43 14.84
N ASP A 63 -2.93 -12.67 14.39
CA ASP A 63 -1.83 -13.60 14.14
C ASP A 63 -1.27 -13.49 12.73
N ILE A 64 0.05 -13.65 12.61
CA ILE A 64 0.75 -13.51 11.33
C ILE A 64 0.35 -14.65 10.39
N THR A 65 0.01 -14.29 9.16
CA THR A 65 -0.33 -15.20 8.07
C THR A 65 0.75 -15.21 6.99
N GLY A 66 0.98 -16.37 6.36
CA GLY A 66 1.95 -16.52 5.27
C GLY A 66 3.41 -16.30 5.69
N LEU A 67 3.76 -16.63 6.93
CA LEU A 67 5.13 -16.47 7.44
C LEU A 67 6.10 -17.42 6.75
N THR A 68 7.18 -16.89 6.19
CA THR A 68 8.25 -17.66 5.55
C THR A 68 9.61 -16.99 5.75
N ALA A 69 10.68 -17.79 5.70
CA ALA A 69 12.06 -17.29 5.64
C ALA A 69 12.56 -17.10 4.19
N ASP A 70 11.81 -17.57 3.19
CA ASP A 70 12.16 -17.48 1.78
C ASP A 70 11.50 -16.25 1.14
N ALA A 71 12.33 -15.30 0.70
CA ALA A 71 11.87 -14.09 0.02
C ALA A 71 11.15 -14.39 -1.31
N GLU A 72 11.52 -15.46 -2.02
CA GLU A 72 10.88 -15.83 -3.29
C GLU A 72 9.53 -16.49 -3.08
N GLU A 73 9.33 -17.19 -1.96
CA GLU A 73 8.02 -17.69 -1.55
C GLU A 73 7.09 -16.52 -1.20
N ALA A 74 7.57 -15.57 -0.41
CA ALA A 74 6.81 -14.37 -0.05
C ALA A 74 6.39 -13.54 -1.28
N LYS A 75 7.25 -13.46 -2.31
CA LYS A 75 6.92 -12.80 -3.59
C LYS A 75 5.84 -13.52 -4.40
N LYS A 76 5.64 -14.82 -4.22
CA LYS A 76 4.58 -15.56 -4.92
C LYS A 76 3.22 -15.42 -4.24
N ASP A 77 3.20 -15.21 -2.92
CA ASP A 77 1.96 -15.09 -2.13
C ASP A 77 1.70 -13.65 -1.66
N ARG A 78 1.88 -12.68 -2.55
CA ARG A 78 1.70 -11.25 -2.25
C ARG A 78 0.22 -10.89 -2.13
N ASN A 79 -0.08 -9.90 -1.29
CA ASN A 79 -1.36 -9.22 -1.32
C ASN A 79 -1.43 -8.26 -2.49
N MET A 80 -2.65 -7.97 -2.95
CA MET A 80 -2.90 -7.01 -4.00
C MET A 80 -3.91 -5.98 -3.52
N ILE A 81 -3.60 -4.71 -3.70
CA ILE A 81 -4.54 -3.60 -3.54
C ILE A 81 -4.57 -2.77 -4.82
N THR A 82 -5.76 -2.28 -5.16
CA THR A 82 -5.94 -1.36 -6.28
C THR A 82 -6.54 -0.05 -5.79
N GLY A 83 -6.20 1.03 -6.49
CA GLY A 83 -6.70 2.37 -6.22
C GLY A 83 -6.62 3.25 -7.45
N THR A 84 -6.83 4.53 -7.25
CA THR A 84 -6.74 5.56 -8.28
C THR A 84 -5.54 6.46 -7.99
N ALA A 85 -4.84 6.90 -9.04
CA ALA A 85 -3.86 7.98 -8.96
C ALA A 85 -4.04 8.94 -10.11
N PHE A 86 -3.43 10.12 -10.00
CA PHE A 86 -3.48 11.13 -11.04
C PHE A 86 -2.18 11.92 -11.15
N PHE A 87 -1.85 12.34 -12.37
CA PHE A 87 -0.62 13.07 -12.66
C PHE A 87 -0.66 14.50 -12.14
N ILE A 88 0.45 14.93 -11.53
CA ILE A 88 0.59 16.28 -10.94
C ILE A 88 1.74 17.09 -11.56
N ASP A 89 2.58 16.47 -12.40
CA ASP A 89 3.68 17.13 -13.09
C ASP A 89 4.04 16.45 -14.43
N LYS A 90 5.12 16.90 -15.10
CA LYS A 90 5.59 16.35 -16.38
C LYS A 90 6.63 15.23 -16.19
N GLU A 91 7.12 15.07 -14.97
CA GLU A 91 8.17 14.16 -14.53
C GLU A 91 7.62 12.77 -14.17
N GLY A 92 6.36 12.49 -14.51
CA GLY A 92 5.71 11.21 -14.23
C GLY A 92 5.36 11.02 -12.76
N THR A 93 5.23 12.09 -11.98
CA THR A 93 4.79 12.03 -10.59
C THR A 93 3.27 12.00 -10.53
N LEU A 94 2.75 11.09 -9.70
CA LEU A 94 1.33 10.93 -9.44
C LEU A 94 1.04 11.03 -7.95
N MET A 95 -0.15 11.55 -7.64
CA MET A 95 -0.68 11.56 -6.28
C MET A 95 -1.73 10.46 -6.11
N THR A 96 -1.71 9.83 -4.93
CA THR A 96 -2.69 8.82 -4.50
C THR A 96 -2.75 8.79 -2.97
N ASN A 97 -3.47 7.82 -2.38
CA ASN A 97 -3.47 7.61 -0.94
C ASN A 97 -2.25 6.84 -0.44
N ARG A 98 -1.83 7.09 0.81
CA ARG A 98 -0.75 6.34 1.46
C ARG A 98 -1.07 4.87 1.54
N HIS A 99 -2.28 4.50 1.97
CA HIS A 99 -2.66 3.09 2.07
C HIS A 99 -2.70 2.33 0.72
N VAL A 100 -2.82 3.04 -0.41
CA VAL A 100 -2.73 2.43 -1.75
C VAL A 100 -1.27 2.22 -2.13
N ALA A 101 -0.41 3.22 -1.90
CA ALA A 101 0.99 3.18 -2.29
C ALA A 101 1.88 2.34 -1.35
N GLN A 102 1.59 2.37 -0.06
CA GLN A 102 2.34 1.69 1.00
C GLN A 102 1.36 1.31 2.11
N PRO A 103 0.69 0.16 2.00
CA PRO A 103 -0.24 -0.34 3.01
C PRO A 103 0.42 -0.40 4.39
N ASP A 104 -0.29 0.15 5.37
CA ASP A 104 0.10 0.13 6.77
C ASP A 104 -0.31 -1.21 7.41
N ILE A 105 0.44 -1.61 8.44
CA ILE A 105 0.13 -2.76 9.29
C ILE A 105 0.25 -2.36 10.75
N ASP A 106 -0.60 -2.94 11.61
CA ASP A 106 -0.45 -2.77 13.05
C ASP A 106 0.86 -3.43 13.51
N ALA A 107 1.91 -2.63 13.55
CA ALA A 107 3.25 -3.07 13.92
C ALA A 107 3.30 -3.60 15.35
N VAL A 108 2.48 -3.08 16.27
CA VAL A 108 2.44 -3.54 17.66
C VAL A 108 1.87 -4.95 17.72
N THR A 109 0.76 -5.19 17.03
CA THR A 109 0.12 -6.51 16.96
C THR A 109 1.02 -7.50 16.22
N ALA A 110 1.59 -7.11 15.08
CA ALA A 110 2.52 -7.96 14.33
C ALA A 110 3.77 -8.33 15.15
N ARG A 111 4.39 -7.39 15.86
CA ARG A 111 5.52 -7.68 16.77
C ARG A 111 5.11 -8.66 17.87
N ARG A 112 3.93 -8.48 18.47
CA ARG A 112 3.43 -9.38 19.52
C ARG A 112 3.19 -10.79 19.00
N SER A 113 2.59 -10.93 17.82
CA SER A 113 2.38 -12.23 17.18
C SER A 113 3.72 -12.90 16.84
N MET A 114 4.69 -12.14 16.30
CA MET A 114 6.04 -12.65 16.04
C MET A 114 6.72 -13.17 17.32
N ILE A 115 6.66 -12.42 18.43
CA ILE A 115 7.23 -12.86 19.71
C ILE A 115 6.54 -14.14 20.21
N ARG A 116 5.21 -14.24 20.06
CA ARG A 116 4.45 -15.44 20.43
C ARG A 116 4.91 -16.63 19.59
N PHE A 117 5.03 -16.46 18.27
CA PHE A 117 5.51 -17.49 17.37
C PHE A 117 6.90 -17.99 17.76
N MET A 118 7.85 -17.08 18.02
CA MET A 118 9.22 -17.46 18.43
C MET A 118 9.25 -18.23 19.75
N LYS A 119 8.40 -17.86 20.72
CA LYS A 119 8.26 -18.61 21.98
C LYS A 119 7.69 -20.01 21.76
N THR A 120 6.65 -20.14 20.93
CA THR A 120 6.07 -21.44 20.58
C THR A 120 7.08 -22.32 19.85
N LEU A 121 7.86 -21.77 18.92
CA LEU A 121 8.90 -22.49 18.20
C LEU A 121 10.00 -23.00 19.15
N LYS A 122 10.40 -22.18 20.13
CA LYS A 122 11.38 -22.57 21.15
C LYS A 122 10.85 -23.69 22.05
N GLN A 123 9.57 -23.63 22.42
CA GLN A 123 8.91 -24.69 23.19
C GLN A 123 8.87 -25.99 22.38
N PHE A 124 8.51 -25.93 21.10
CA PHE A 124 8.53 -27.07 20.19
C PHE A 124 9.91 -27.73 20.13
N PHE A 125 11.00 -26.96 19.95
CA PHE A 125 12.35 -27.52 19.99
C PHE A 125 12.69 -28.16 21.33
N THR A 126 12.22 -27.58 22.44
CA THR A 126 12.45 -28.13 23.79
C THR A 126 11.77 -29.49 23.96
N GLU A 127 10.55 -29.64 23.46
CA GLU A 127 9.79 -30.89 23.49
C GLU A 127 10.44 -31.97 22.61
N GLN A 128 10.82 -31.63 21.37
CA GLN A 128 11.53 -32.55 20.47
C GLN A 128 12.87 -33.01 21.05
N MET A 129 13.62 -32.09 21.68
CA MET A 129 14.88 -32.44 22.35
C MET A 129 14.67 -33.39 23.53
N ALA A 130 13.59 -33.21 24.31
CA ALA A 130 13.25 -34.12 25.41
C ALA A 130 12.92 -35.52 24.89
N GLU A 131 12.19 -35.63 23.77
CA GLU A 131 11.89 -36.90 23.12
C GLU A 131 13.16 -37.62 22.65
N LEU A 132 14.07 -36.91 21.96
CA LEU A 132 15.35 -37.48 21.54
C LEU A 132 16.19 -37.97 22.72
N SER A 133 16.22 -37.21 23.82
CA SER A 133 16.91 -37.61 25.05
C SER A 133 16.29 -38.89 25.64
N GLN A 134 14.96 -38.99 25.66
CA GLN A 134 14.28 -40.18 26.16
C GLN A 134 14.58 -41.41 25.29
N GLN A 135 14.59 -41.28 23.96
CA GLN A 135 14.97 -42.36 23.04
C GLN A 135 16.42 -42.79 23.25
N TYR A 136 17.32 -41.83 23.47
CA TYR A 136 18.72 -42.10 23.77
C TYR A 136 18.87 -42.91 25.07
N ASP A 137 18.20 -42.49 26.14
CA ASP A 137 18.24 -43.16 27.45
C ASP A 137 17.64 -44.57 27.41
N GLN A 138 16.60 -44.79 26.60
CA GLN A 138 16.04 -46.12 26.35
C GLN A 138 17.05 -47.03 25.68
N LEU A 139 17.76 -46.55 24.65
CA LEU A 139 18.84 -47.30 24.00
C LEU A 139 20.00 -47.58 24.95
N GLU A 140 20.35 -46.63 25.81
CA GLU A 140 21.38 -46.80 26.83
C GLU A 140 21.01 -47.92 27.80
N SER A 141 19.76 -47.97 28.25
CA SER A 141 19.26 -49.03 29.13
C SER A 141 19.28 -50.43 28.49
N GLN A 142 19.19 -50.51 27.15
CA GLN A 142 19.23 -51.78 26.43
C GLN A 142 20.65 -52.36 26.33
N LYS A 143 21.70 -51.55 26.49
CA LYS A 143 23.08 -52.03 26.44
C LYS A 143 23.37 -53.10 27.49
N SER A 144 22.74 -53.02 28.67
CA SER A 144 22.89 -54.04 29.71
C SER A 144 22.41 -55.42 29.26
N SER A 145 21.47 -55.49 28.31
CA SER A 145 20.97 -56.75 27.72
C SER A 145 21.88 -57.32 26.63
N CYS A 146 22.90 -56.57 26.21
CA CYS A 146 23.86 -57.03 25.20
C CYS A 146 24.92 -57.98 25.80
N SER A 147 25.04 -58.04 27.13
CA SER A 147 25.96 -58.95 27.82
C SER A 147 25.20 -60.04 28.56
N TYR A 148 25.62 -61.30 28.40
CA TYR A 148 24.99 -62.45 29.06
C TYR A 148 26.04 -63.47 29.52
N PHE A 149 25.68 -64.29 30.51
CA PHE A 149 26.52 -65.39 30.99
C PHE A 149 26.14 -66.69 30.27
N ASP A 150 27.14 -67.47 29.88
CA ASP A 150 26.92 -68.85 29.43
C ASP A 150 26.76 -69.83 30.60
N PHE A 151 26.54 -71.12 30.28
CA PHE A 151 26.38 -72.19 31.27
C PHE A 151 27.60 -72.35 32.21
N TYR A 152 28.79 -71.91 31.80
CA TYR A 152 30.03 -72.01 32.57
C TYR A 152 30.39 -70.69 33.30
N GLY A 153 29.55 -69.66 33.18
CA GLY A 153 29.76 -68.38 33.84
C GLY A 153 30.70 -67.41 33.10
N PHE A 154 31.01 -67.66 31.82
CA PHE A 154 31.75 -66.70 31.00
C PHE A 154 30.80 -65.63 30.45
N ILE A 155 31.25 -64.38 30.44
CA ILE A 155 30.50 -63.26 29.89
C ILE A 155 30.72 -63.22 28.38
N HIS A 156 29.61 -63.24 27.64
CA HIS A 156 29.57 -62.97 26.20
C HIS A 156 28.89 -61.62 25.98
N THR A 157 29.30 -60.90 24.93
CA THR A 157 28.66 -59.64 24.52
C THR A 157 28.30 -59.71 23.05
N ASP A 158 27.04 -59.40 22.76
CA ASP A 158 26.54 -59.22 21.41
C ASP A 158 27.09 -57.91 20.84
N GLN A 159 28.25 -58.01 20.17
CA GLN A 159 28.97 -56.88 19.60
C GLN A 159 28.20 -56.23 18.45
N GLU A 160 27.43 -57.01 17.69
CA GLU A 160 26.65 -56.49 16.56
C GLU A 160 25.49 -55.63 17.08
N ARG A 161 24.74 -56.14 18.05
CA ARG A 161 23.66 -55.39 18.69
C ARG A 161 24.19 -54.14 19.41
N LEU A 162 25.32 -54.25 20.11
CA LEU A 162 25.94 -53.10 20.77
C LEU A 162 26.38 -52.02 19.75
N ALA A 163 26.95 -52.43 18.62
CA ALA A 163 27.32 -51.51 17.54
C ALA A 163 26.09 -50.82 16.92
N GLN A 164 25.00 -51.55 16.71
CA GLN A 164 23.73 -50.99 16.21
C GLN A 164 23.16 -49.94 17.17
N ILE A 165 23.11 -50.24 18.47
CA ILE A 165 22.65 -49.30 19.50
C ILE A 165 23.51 -48.03 19.50
N ASN A 166 24.84 -48.18 19.46
CA ASN A 166 25.75 -47.04 19.44
C ASN A 166 25.57 -46.18 18.17
N ALA A 167 25.32 -46.79 17.01
CA ALA A 167 25.06 -46.06 15.77
C ALA A 167 23.76 -45.24 15.85
N GLN A 168 22.68 -45.82 16.37
CA GLN A 168 21.41 -45.11 16.58
C GLN A 168 21.56 -43.96 17.57
N GLN A 169 22.28 -44.18 18.67
CA GLN A 169 22.56 -43.12 19.65
C GLN A 169 23.38 -41.97 19.06
N ALA A 170 24.32 -42.26 18.15
CA ALA A 170 25.08 -41.22 17.47
C ALA A 170 24.16 -40.35 16.59
N GLU A 171 23.23 -40.97 15.84
CA GLU A 171 22.24 -40.26 15.03
C GLU A 171 21.32 -39.37 15.89
N LEU A 172 20.80 -39.89 17.00
CA LEU A 172 19.97 -39.11 17.93
C LEU A 172 20.74 -37.92 18.52
N SER A 173 22.02 -38.10 18.85
CA SER A 173 22.89 -37.05 19.38
C SER A 173 23.14 -35.94 18.35
N GLU A 174 23.32 -36.30 17.09
CA GLU A 174 23.45 -35.34 15.98
C GLU A 174 22.17 -34.50 15.83
N GLN A 175 21.00 -35.15 15.78
CA GLN A 175 19.71 -34.47 15.70
C GLN A 175 19.47 -33.55 16.91
N PHE A 176 19.77 -34.03 18.12
CA PHE A 176 19.66 -33.23 19.34
C PHE A 176 20.55 -31.98 19.29
N THR A 177 21.77 -32.13 18.81
CA THR A 177 22.72 -31.02 18.67
C THR A 177 22.21 -29.98 17.67
N ALA A 178 21.64 -30.41 16.53
CA ALA A 178 21.06 -29.50 15.54
C ALA A 178 19.85 -28.72 16.10
N LEU A 179 18.95 -29.39 16.83
CA LEU A 179 17.82 -28.74 17.50
C LEU A 179 18.28 -27.77 18.59
N LYS A 180 19.30 -28.16 19.37
CA LYS A 180 19.88 -27.32 20.41
C LYS A 180 20.42 -26.02 19.83
N GLN A 181 21.17 -26.08 18.73
CA GLN A 181 21.69 -24.90 18.04
C GLN A 181 20.55 -24.00 17.54
N SER A 182 19.51 -24.59 16.93
CA SER A 182 18.34 -23.84 16.44
C SER A 182 17.60 -23.14 17.59
N ARG A 183 17.43 -23.83 18.73
CA ARG A 183 16.80 -23.29 19.94
C ARG A 183 17.63 -22.17 20.58
N GLU A 184 18.95 -22.32 20.65
CA GLU A 184 19.87 -21.32 21.19
C GLU A 184 19.94 -20.06 20.30
N GLY A 185 19.63 -20.18 19.02
CA GLY A 185 19.46 -19.04 18.10
C GLY A 185 18.20 -18.20 18.37
N ILE A 186 17.26 -18.68 19.20
CA ILE A 186 16.05 -17.95 19.59
C ILE A 186 16.28 -17.25 20.94
N ASP A 187 16.31 -15.92 20.91
CA ASP A 187 16.45 -15.08 22.09
C ASP A 187 15.23 -15.23 23.03
N ASP A 188 15.51 -15.31 24.33
CA ASP A 188 14.49 -15.39 25.39
C ASP A 188 13.85 -14.03 25.70
N ASN A 189 14.57 -12.95 25.44
CA ASN A 189 14.18 -11.59 25.80
C ASN A 189 14.13 -10.70 24.56
N ILE A 190 13.43 -11.16 23.52
CA ILE A 190 13.25 -10.39 22.28
C ILE A 190 12.61 -9.04 22.64
N ASP A 191 13.40 -7.97 22.51
CA ASP A 191 12.91 -6.60 22.59
C ASP A 191 11.98 -6.34 21.39
N PRO A 192 10.67 -6.06 21.62
CA PRO A 192 9.75 -5.75 20.53
C PRO A 192 10.21 -4.57 19.68
N GLU A 193 10.89 -3.57 20.26
CA GLU A 193 11.40 -2.40 19.54
C GLU A 193 12.59 -2.73 18.64
N GLY A 194 13.31 -3.82 18.94
CA GLY A 194 14.34 -4.37 18.08
C GLY A 194 13.79 -5.01 16.80
N ILE A 195 12.48 -5.34 16.76
CA ILE A 195 11.80 -5.90 15.60
C ILE A 195 11.32 -4.77 14.69
N LYS A 196 11.94 -4.66 13.51
CA LYS A 196 11.57 -3.66 12.49
C LYS A 196 10.68 -4.31 11.44
N ILE A 197 9.53 -3.71 11.19
CA ILE A 197 8.60 -4.17 10.15
C ILE A 197 8.59 -3.15 9.02
N ARG A 198 8.66 -3.64 7.79
CA ARG A 198 8.65 -2.81 6.59
C ARG A 198 7.71 -3.41 5.55
N THR A 199 6.93 -2.57 4.90
CA THR A 199 6.12 -2.97 3.74
C THR A 199 7.01 -3.02 2.51
N ILE A 200 7.04 -4.15 1.82
CA ILE A 200 7.68 -4.32 0.52
C ILE A 200 6.59 -4.19 -0.55
N SER A 201 6.64 -3.12 -1.34
CA SER A 201 5.64 -2.80 -2.36
C SER A 201 6.22 -2.83 -3.76
N GLU A 202 5.47 -3.42 -4.68
CA GLU A 202 5.73 -3.39 -6.12
C GLU A 202 4.54 -2.73 -6.83
N LEU A 203 4.80 -1.54 -7.38
CA LEU A 203 3.76 -0.64 -7.89
C LEU A 203 3.81 -0.54 -9.41
N GLY A 204 2.63 -0.48 -10.01
CA GLY A 204 2.47 -0.14 -11.42
C GLY A 204 1.14 0.56 -11.69
N ILE A 205 1.03 1.15 -12.88
CA ILE A 205 -0.20 1.83 -13.31
C ILE A 205 -0.73 1.32 -14.65
N ALA A 206 -2.04 1.43 -14.85
CA ALA A 206 -2.68 1.24 -16.14
C ALA A 206 -3.49 2.48 -16.54
N TYR A 207 -3.30 2.92 -17.78
CA TYR A 207 -3.95 4.12 -18.31
C TYR A 207 -5.40 3.85 -18.71
N ASN A 208 -6.23 4.89 -18.63
CA ASN A 208 -7.56 4.88 -19.21
C ASN A 208 -7.54 4.43 -20.68
N ASN A 209 -8.57 3.69 -21.08
CA ASN A 209 -8.76 3.18 -22.44
C ASN A 209 -7.65 2.21 -22.90
N THR A 210 -7.09 1.42 -21.98
CA THR A 210 -6.14 0.34 -22.30
C THR A 210 -6.70 -1.03 -21.92
N TYR A 211 -6.22 -2.09 -22.56
CA TYR A 211 -6.57 -3.46 -22.17
C TYR A 211 -5.61 -3.93 -21.08
N VAL A 212 -6.18 -4.50 -20.04
CA VAL A 212 -5.47 -5.07 -18.89
C VAL A 212 -5.91 -6.52 -18.77
N THR A 213 -4.97 -7.46 -18.84
CA THR A 213 -5.21 -8.90 -18.72
C THR A 213 -4.50 -9.52 -17.52
N SER A 214 -3.41 -8.89 -17.05
CA SER A 214 -2.64 -9.36 -15.91
C SER A 214 -1.96 -8.20 -15.17
N GLU A 215 -1.40 -8.50 -14.00
CA GLU A 215 -0.65 -7.59 -13.15
C GLU A 215 0.60 -7.04 -13.85
N SER A 216 1.15 -7.81 -14.80
CA SER A 216 2.28 -7.40 -15.63
C SER A 216 1.99 -6.16 -16.50
N ASP A 217 0.73 -5.94 -16.87
CA ASP A 217 0.29 -4.74 -17.61
C ASP A 217 0.41 -3.45 -16.78
N PHE A 218 0.58 -3.59 -15.47
CA PHE A 218 0.88 -2.50 -14.55
C PHE A 218 2.37 -2.46 -14.23
N ILE A 219 2.85 -3.52 -13.56
CA ILE A 219 4.13 -3.53 -12.85
C ILE A 219 5.31 -3.59 -13.82
N ILE A 220 5.19 -4.32 -14.93
CA ILE A 220 6.29 -4.43 -15.91
C ILE A 220 6.19 -3.29 -16.92
N LYS A 221 4.98 -2.97 -17.37
CA LYS A 221 4.76 -1.99 -18.44
C LYS A 221 4.93 -0.54 -17.97
N ASN A 222 4.38 -0.20 -16.81
CA ASN A 222 4.43 1.15 -16.24
C ASN A 222 4.80 1.10 -14.76
N PRO A 223 6.01 0.62 -14.42
CA PRO A 223 6.45 0.50 -13.04
C PRO A 223 6.54 1.87 -12.38
N CYS A 224 6.16 1.92 -11.12
CA CYS A 224 6.27 3.10 -10.27
C CYS A 224 7.16 2.81 -9.05
N VAL A 225 7.60 3.88 -8.39
CA VAL A 225 8.23 3.85 -7.07
C VAL A 225 7.53 4.82 -6.15
N VAL A 226 7.45 4.51 -4.85
CA VAL A 226 7.02 5.48 -3.84
C VAL A 226 8.12 6.53 -3.69
N VAL A 227 7.77 7.79 -3.88
CA VAL A 227 8.68 8.93 -3.69
C VAL A 227 8.54 9.50 -2.28
N ARG A 228 7.30 9.63 -1.81
CA ARG A 228 7.00 10.19 -0.50
C ARG A 228 5.65 9.72 0.00
N THR A 229 5.55 9.48 1.30
CA THR A 229 4.29 9.29 2.02
C THR A 229 4.16 10.37 3.08
N SER A 230 2.93 10.73 3.44
CA SER A 230 2.71 11.64 4.57
C SER A 230 3.02 10.95 5.90
N ASP A 231 3.73 11.68 6.75
CA ASP A 231 4.08 11.33 8.13
C ASP A 231 2.95 11.61 9.13
N LYS A 232 1.91 12.34 8.71
CA LYS A 232 0.75 12.65 9.55
C LYS A 232 -0.24 11.49 9.54
N GLU A 233 -0.65 11.05 10.71
CA GLU A 233 -1.58 9.92 10.88
C GLU A 233 -2.91 10.17 10.15
N ASN A 234 -3.39 11.41 10.17
CA ASN A 234 -4.67 11.83 9.62
C ASN A 234 -4.61 12.31 8.15
N ILE A 235 -3.43 12.32 7.52
CA ILE A 235 -3.28 12.69 6.11
C ILE A 235 -2.80 11.47 5.34
N ASP A 236 -3.72 10.86 4.63
CA ASP A 236 -3.47 9.65 3.85
C ASP A 236 -3.08 10.00 2.41
N LEU A 237 -1.91 10.64 2.22
CA LEU A 237 -1.37 11.02 0.91
C LEU A 237 -0.03 10.35 0.64
N ALA A 238 0.19 9.99 -0.63
CA ALA A 238 1.45 9.55 -1.16
C ALA A 238 1.71 10.12 -2.56
N LEU A 239 3.00 10.30 -2.87
CA LEU A 239 3.53 10.51 -4.21
C LEU A 239 4.18 9.23 -4.69
N ILE A 240 3.75 8.77 -5.85
CA ILE A 240 4.44 7.73 -6.62
C ILE A 240 4.98 8.35 -7.91
N GLN A 241 6.03 7.77 -8.48
CA GLN A 241 6.60 8.26 -9.73
C GLN A 241 6.89 7.10 -10.66
N LEU A 242 6.56 7.28 -11.95
CA LEU A 242 6.96 6.35 -13.00
C LEU A 242 8.48 6.20 -13.03
N LYS A 243 8.99 4.96 -13.13
CA LYS A 243 10.46 4.73 -13.17
C LYS A 243 11.16 5.41 -14.35
N ASN A 244 10.42 5.69 -15.43
CA ASN A 244 10.94 6.43 -16.60
C ASN A 244 10.95 7.96 -16.40
N LYS A 245 10.40 8.46 -15.29
CA LYS A 245 10.31 9.88 -14.93
C LYS A 245 9.72 10.78 -16.02
N LYS A 246 8.72 10.27 -16.75
CA LYS A 246 8.07 11.01 -17.85
C LYS A 246 6.57 10.77 -17.84
N THR A 247 5.80 11.86 -17.72
CA THR A 247 4.36 11.87 -17.96
C THR A 247 4.11 11.69 -19.47
N PRO A 248 3.20 10.79 -19.90
CA PRO A 248 2.89 10.64 -21.32
C PRO A 248 2.37 11.92 -21.98
N GLU A 249 2.55 12.03 -23.29
CA GLU A 249 2.06 13.19 -24.05
C GLU A 249 0.52 13.24 -24.04
N ASN A 250 -0.03 14.46 -24.00
CA ASN A 250 -1.49 14.72 -23.94
C ASN A 250 -2.19 14.17 -22.68
N THR A 251 -1.44 13.79 -21.66
CA THR A 251 -1.95 13.49 -20.33
C THR A 251 -2.29 14.77 -19.59
N TYR A 252 -3.49 14.84 -19.01
CA TYR A 252 -3.90 15.96 -18.18
C TYR A 252 -3.10 15.97 -16.87
N ILE A 253 -2.59 17.15 -16.50
CA ILE A 253 -1.88 17.38 -15.24
C ILE A 253 -2.80 18.17 -14.32
N PHE A 254 -3.17 17.57 -13.19
CA PHE A 254 -4.04 18.21 -12.22
C PHE A 254 -3.29 19.32 -11.50
N LYS A 255 -3.96 20.46 -11.33
CA LYS A 255 -3.41 21.64 -10.68
C LYS A 255 -4.31 22.07 -9.53
N LEU A 256 -3.67 22.52 -8.47
CA LEU A 256 -4.34 23.21 -7.37
C LEU A 256 -4.73 24.62 -7.80
N LYS A 257 -5.71 25.21 -7.13
CA LYS A 257 -6.12 26.57 -7.43
C LYS A 257 -4.97 27.52 -7.04
N GLY A 258 -4.48 28.27 -8.02
CA GLY A 258 -3.36 29.20 -7.85
C GLY A 258 -1.99 28.67 -8.28
N ASP A 259 -1.92 27.46 -8.85
CA ASP A 259 -0.67 26.93 -9.38
C ASP A 259 -0.33 27.55 -10.76
N ASP A 260 0.52 28.56 -10.74
CA ASP A 260 0.72 29.56 -11.82
C ASP A 260 1.80 29.18 -12.86
N SER A 261 2.12 27.89 -13.01
CA SER A 261 3.20 27.45 -13.91
C SER A 261 2.93 27.67 -15.41
N GLU A 262 1.66 27.70 -15.86
CA GLU A 262 1.30 27.87 -17.28
C GLU A 262 -0.02 28.62 -17.53
N ARG A 263 -0.44 29.52 -16.62
CA ARG A 263 -1.68 30.27 -16.83
C ARG A 263 -1.54 31.34 -17.92
N SER A 264 -2.50 31.40 -18.83
CA SER A 264 -2.63 32.44 -19.84
C SER A 264 -2.68 33.82 -19.17
N PHE A 265 -2.17 34.86 -19.85
CA PHE A 265 -2.16 36.23 -19.34
C PHE A 265 -3.56 36.72 -18.88
N THR A 266 -4.61 36.20 -19.52
CA THR A 266 -6.01 36.46 -19.17
C THR A 266 -6.42 35.87 -17.81
N ASP A 267 -5.94 34.66 -17.47
CA ASP A 267 -6.25 34.01 -16.19
C ASP A 267 -5.53 34.69 -15.01
N LYS A 268 -4.31 35.19 -15.26
CA LYS A 268 -3.57 36.04 -14.31
C LYS A 268 -4.30 37.37 -14.04
N LEU A 269 -4.94 37.92 -15.07
CA LEU A 269 -5.74 39.12 -14.94
C LEU A 269 -7.05 38.84 -14.18
N ALA A 270 -7.70 37.71 -14.44
CA ALA A 270 -8.92 37.32 -13.75
C ALA A 270 -8.68 37.05 -12.25
N THR A 271 -7.55 36.42 -11.90
CA THR A 271 -7.14 36.18 -10.50
C THR A 271 -6.76 37.46 -9.75
N LEU A 272 -6.27 38.49 -10.43
CA LEU A 272 -6.06 39.82 -9.83
C LEU A 272 -7.37 40.54 -9.48
N PHE A 273 -8.47 40.18 -10.14
CA PHE A 273 -9.79 40.78 -9.91
C PHE A 273 -10.74 39.88 -9.10
N SER A 274 -10.38 38.62 -8.80
CA SER A 274 -11.14 37.76 -7.91
C SER A 274 -10.85 38.11 -6.44
N SER A 275 -11.90 38.39 -5.67
CA SER A 275 -11.80 38.59 -4.22
C SER A 275 -11.41 37.29 -3.50
N SER A 276 -10.64 37.40 -2.41
CA SER A 276 -10.13 36.26 -1.61
C SER A 276 -11.20 35.29 -1.06
N ASP A 277 -12.47 35.67 -1.06
CA ASP A 277 -13.60 34.82 -0.66
C ASP A 277 -14.13 33.91 -1.80
N ASP A 278 -13.81 34.21 -3.07
CA ASP A 278 -14.12 33.33 -4.20
C ASP A 278 -13.12 32.18 -4.35
N ASP A 279 -12.07 32.17 -3.52
CA ASP A 279 -11.07 31.12 -3.50
C ASP A 279 -11.47 29.90 -2.67
N LYS A 280 -12.44 30.05 -1.76
CA LYS A 280 -12.84 28.98 -0.84
C LYS A 280 -14.04 28.21 -1.37
N LEU A 281 -14.04 26.90 -1.10
CA LEU A 281 -15.22 26.05 -1.30
C LEU A 281 -16.41 26.58 -0.49
N LYS A 282 -17.61 26.51 -1.08
CA LYS A 282 -18.87 26.92 -0.46
C LYS A 282 -19.74 25.69 -0.19
N ILE A 283 -20.58 25.74 0.85
CA ILE A 283 -21.61 24.71 1.08
C ILE A 283 -22.51 24.63 -0.15
N ASP A 284 -22.94 23.41 -0.50
CA ASP A 284 -23.75 23.12 -1.69
C ASP A 284 -23.03 23.37 -3.03
N GLN A 285 -21.73 23.67 -3.03
CA GLN A 285 -20.93 23.76 -4.25
C GLN A 285 -20.81 22.39 -4.94
N GLN A 286 -20.99 22.38 -6.25
CA GLN A 286 -20.88 21.17 -7.07
C GLN A 286 -19.42 20.73 -7.19
N LEU A 287 -19.21 19.42 -7.00
CA LEU A 287 -17.93 18.74 -7.15
C LEU A 287 -18.06 17.55 -8.09
N TYR A 288 -16.93 17.17 -8.69
CA TYR A 288 -16.79 15.99 -9.53
C TYR A 288 -15.61 15.16 -9.05
N MET A 289 -15.76 13.85 -9.03
CA MET A 289 -14.69 12.91 -8.76
C MET A 289 -14.48 12.04 -9.99
N ILE A 290 -13.22 11.92 -10.43
CA ILE A 290 -12.84 11.08 -11.56
C ILE A 290 -11.95 9.98 -11.03
N GLY A 291 -12.28 8.72 -11.30
CA GLY A 291 -11.50 7.60 -10.80
C GLY A 291 -12.04 6.25 -11.19
N TYR A 292 -11.48 5.21 -10.59
CA TYR A 292 -11.79 3.82 -10.88
C TYR A 292 -12.57 3.19 -9.73
N ASN A 293 -13.86 3.53 -9.66
CA ASN A 293 -14.80 2.93 -8.72
C ASN A 293 -14.86 1.41 -8.95
N ALA A 294 -14.80 0.63 -7.87
CA ALA A 294 -14.66 -0.83 -7.84
C ALA A 294 -13.44 -1.39 -8.61
N GLY A 295 -12.39 -0.57 -8.81
CA GLY A 295 -11.16 -1.00 -9.47
C GLY A 295 -11.42 -1.66 -10.83
N LEU A 296 -10.78 -2.80 -11.08
CA LEU A 296 -10.92 -3.53 -12.35
C LEU A 296 -12.29 -4.18 -12.55
N VAL A 297 -13.08 -4.40 -11.49
CA VAL A 297 -14.38 -5.08 -11.59
C VAL A 297 -15.37 -4.26 -12.43
N LEU A 298 -15.44 -2.95 -12.21
CA LEU A 298 -16.28 -2.05 -13.02
C LEU A 298 -15.51 -1.39 -14.16
N ALA A 299 -14.21 -1.16 -14.00
CA ALA A 299 -13.44 -0.49 -15.04
C ALA A 299 -13.33 -1.33 -16.32
N ASN A 300 -13.24 -2.66 -16.21
CA ASN A 300 -12.99 -3.52 -17.36
C ASN A 300 -14.22 -3.62 -18.27
N THR A 301 -14.12 -3.07 -19.47
CA THR A 301 -15.17 -3.12 -20.50
C THR A 301 -14.67 -3.86 -21.74
N LYS A 302 -15.57 -4.13 -22.69
CA LYS A 302 -15.18 -4.65 -24.01
C LYS A 302 -14.21 -3.74 -24.79
N GLN A 303 -14.05 -2.49 -24.36
CA GLN A 303 -13.16 -1.49 -24.96
C GLN A 303 -11.93 -1.19 -24.08
N GLY A 304 -11.60 -2.08 -23.14
CA GLY A 304 -10.56 -1.86 -22.14
C GLY A 304 -11.07 -1.19 -20.87
N ILE A 305 -10.13 -0.82 -19.99
CA ILE A 305 -10.47 -0.16 -18.73
C ILE A 305 -10.96 1.27 -18.97
N LYS A 306 -12.08 1.65 -18.35
CA LYS A 306 -12.68 2.98 -18.45
C LYS A 306 -12.71 3.65 -17.09
N VAL A 307 -12.21 4.88 -17.03
CA VAL A 307 -12.37 5.75 -15.87
C VAL A 307 -13.83 6.21 -15.76
N GLN A 308 -14.33 6.38 -14.54
CA GLN A 308 -15.67 6.90 -14.28
C GLN A 308 -15.61 8.31 -13.72
N MET A 309 -16.67 9.09 -13.96
CA MET A 309 -16.92 10.34 -13.26
C MET A 309 -18.20 10.20 -12.43
N THR A 310 -18.12 10.66 -11.20
CA THR A 310 -19.25 10.80 -10.27
C THR A 310 -19.31 12.23 -9.78
N SER A 311 -20.46 12.64 -9.27
CA SER A 311 -20.68 14.02 -8.85
C SER A 311 -21.50 14.08 -7.57
N GLY A 312 -21.42 15.22 -6.90
CA GLY A 312 -22.04 15.47 -5.62
C GLY A 312 -21.73 16.89 -5.17
N LYS A 313 -22.10 17.24 -3.95
CA LYS A 313 -21.93 18.60 -3.45
C LYS A 313 -21.16 18.62 -2.14
N VAL A 314 -20.54 19.75 -1.84
CA VAL A 314 -19.95 20.02 -0.52
C VAL A 314 -21.06 20.02 0.53
N THR A 315 -20.96 19.14 1.50
CA THR A 315 -21.93 19.01 2.60
C THR A 315 -21.37 19.56 3.91
N GLN A 316 -20.04 19.58 4.08
CA GLN A 316 -19.34 20.25 5.17
C GLN A 316 -18.04 20.86 4.64
N LEU A 317 -17.77 22.11 5.01
CA LEU A 317 -16.50 22.77 4.71
C LEU A 317 -15.34 22.09 5.43
N SER A 318 -14.14 22.30 4.91
CA SER A 318 -12.96 21.69 5.49
C SER A 318 -12.63 22.24 6.87
N ASP A 319 -12.18 21.35 7.75
CA ASP A 319 -11.57 21.65 9.05
C ASP A 319 -10.03 21.67 8.98
N GLY A 320 -9.46 21.68 7.77
CA GLY A 320 -8.03 21.57 7.51
C GLY A 320 -7.49 20.14 7.50
N GLN A 321 -8.33 19.13 7.78
CA GLN A 321 -7.94 17.71 7.73
C GLN A 321 -8.79 16.91 6.75
N ARG A 322 -10.10 17.20 6.71
CA ARG A 322 -11.07 16.52 5.84
C ARG A 322 -12.04 17.51 5.22
N LEU A 323 -12.58 17.14 4.07
CA LEU A 323 -13.69 17.79 3.37
C LEU A 323 -14.81 16.77 3.21
N LEU A 324 -16.05 17.12 3.56
CA LEU A 324 -17.20 16.22 3.40
C LEU A 324 -18.02 16.59 2.18
N TYR A 325 -18.36 15.58 1.37
CA TYR A 325 -19.22 15.72 0.20
C TYR A 325 -20.16 14.53 0.01
N SER A 326 -21.16 14.72 -0.86
CA SER A 326 -22.17 13.71 -1.19
C SER A 326 -21.88 12.88 -2.45
N ILE A 327 -20.65 12.93 -2.97
CA ILE A 327 -20.23 12.13 -4.13
C ILE A 327 -20.26 10.65 -3.72
N PRO A 328 -20.96 9.77 -4.46
CA PRO A 328 -20.95 8.33 -4.18
C PRO A 328 -19.59 7.71 -4.55
N THR A 329 -19.09 6.82 -3.70
CA THR A 329 -17.80 6.15 -3.90
C THR A 329 -17.95 4.63 -3.78
N LEU A 330 -17.04 3.87 -4.38
CA LEU A 330 -16.88 2.43 -4.16
C LEU A 330 -15.41 2.13 -3.81
N GLN A 331 -15.12 0.91 -3.36
CA GLN A 331 -13.72 0.47 -3.19
C GLN A 331 -12.91 0.74 -4.48
N GLY A 332 -11.64 1.12 -4.39
CA GLY A 332 -10.83 1.50 -5.57
C GLY A 332 -10.92 2.97 -5.99
N SER A 333 -11.90 3.71 -5.48
CA SER A 333 -11.96 5.18 -5.61
C SER A 333 -10.97 5.93 -4.73
N SER A 334 -10.31 5.24 -3.79
CA SER A 334 -9.23 5.79 -2.98
C SER A 334 -8.15 6.39 -3.87
N GLY A 335 -7.77 7.64 -3.61
CA GLY A 335 -6.76 8.38 -4.34
C GLY A 335 -7.30 9.15 -5.55
N SER A 336 -8.61 9.09 -5.81
CA SER A 336 -9.24 9.83 -6.92
C SER A 336 -9.16 11.34 -6.70
N PRO A 337 -8.82 12.13 -7.73
CA PRO A 337 -8.93 13.58 -7.67
C PRO A 337 -10.39 14.00 -7.58
N VAL A 338 -10.66 14.97 -6.72
CA VAL A 338 -11.94 15.68 -6.62
C VAL A 338 -11.72 17.10 -7.11
N ILE A 339 -12.51 17.52 -8.09
CA ILE A 339 -12.39 18.82 -8.76
C ILE A 339 -13.66 19.65 -8.61
N ASP A 340 -13.50 20.98 -8.68
CA ASP A 340 -14.62 21.92 -8.79
C ASP A 340 -15.12 22.07 -10.23
N GLU A 341 -16.15 22.90 -10.43
CA GLU A 341 -16.75 23.23 -11.73
C GLU A 341 -15.79 23.95 -12.70
N TYR A 342 -14.59 24.32 -12.25
CA TYR A 342 -13.55 24.97 -13.05
C TYR A 342 -12.40 24.02 -13.40
N GLY A 343 -12.42 22.80 -12.86
CA GLY A 343 -11.37 21.79 -13.05
C GLY A 343 -10.19 21.94 -12.09
N ASN A 344 -10.28 22.77 -11.05
CA ASN A 344 -9.24 22.84 -10.04
C ASN A 344 -9.33 21.63 -9.11
N LEU A 345 -8.19 21.03 -8.76
CA LEU A 345 -8.11 20.02 -7.73
C LEU A 345 -8.40 20.64 -6.36
N VAL A 346 -9.45 20.15 -5.70
CA VAL A 346 -9.89 20.65 -4.38
C VAL A 346 -9.77 19.63 -3.26
N ALA A 347 -9.72 18.34 -3.60
CA ALA A 347 -9.46 17.28 -2.63
C ALA A 347 -8.95 15.98 -3.29
N VAL A 348 -8.43 15.06 -2.48
CA VAL A 348 -8.16 13.66 -2.84
C VAL A 348 -9.07 12.75 -2.03
N ASN A 349 -9.86 11.91 -2.69
CA ASN A 349 -10.80 11.00 -2.02
C ASN A 349 -10.04 9.94 -1.20
N PHE A 350 -10.43 9.69 0.06
CA PHE A 350 -9.72 8.72 0.93
C PHE A 350 -10.61 7.82 1.80
N ALA A 351 -11.79 8.28 2.26
CA ALA A 351 -12.60 7.48 3.20
C ALA A 351 -14.11 7.63 3.04
N LYS A 352 -14.82 6.53 3.27
CA LYS A 352 -16.28 6.46 3.43
C LYS A 352 -16.69 6.70 4.89
N LEU A 353 -17.82 7.36 5.10
CA LEU A 353 -18.47 7.34 6.42
C LEU A 353 -19.28 6.05 6.57
N GLY A 354 -18.67 5.01 7.16
CA GLY A 354 -19.34 3.75 7.48
C GLY A 354 -19.98 3.05 6.27
N THR A 355 -21.14 2.41 6.48
CA THR A 355 -21.89 1.68 5.43
C THR A 355 -22.82 2.58 4.60
N THR A 356 -22.74 3.91 4.75
CA THR A 356 -23.61 4.82 3.99
C THR A 356 -22.89 5.34 2.75
N ASP A 357 -23.45 5.07 1.57
CA ASP A 357 -22.85 5.50 0.29
C ASP A 357 -23.04 7.00 -0.03
N ASN A 358 -23.76 7.73 0.84
CA ASN A 358 -24.19 9.11 0.59
C ASN A 358 -23.21 10.17 1.12
N PHE A 359 -22.20 9.80 1.90
CA PHE A 359 -21.27 10.75 2.52
C PHE A 359 -19.83 10.22 2.50
N ASN A 360 -18.94 11.05 1.95
CA ASN A 360 -17.55 10.69 1.71
C ASN A 360 -16.60 11.82 2.11
N PHE A 361 -15.38 11.44 2.46
CA PHE A 361 -14.33 12.34 2.90
C PHE A 361 -13.20 12.41 1.86
N GLY A 362 -12.79 13.64 1.57
CA GLY A 362 -11.57 13.92 0.83
C GLY A 362 -10.56 14.65 1.71
N ILE A 363 -9.28 14.45 1.40
CA ILE A 363 -8.17 15.23 1.94
C ILE A 363 -8.16 16.58 1.22
N PRO A 364 -8.35 17.70 1.91
CA PRO A 364 -8.59 19.02 1.31
C PRO A 364 -7.34 19.61 0.65
N GLU A 365 -7.55 20.54 -0.27
CA GLU A 365 -6.51 21.33 -0.95
C GLU A 365 -5.44 21.90 -0.01
N GLU A 366 -5.83 22.38 1.17
CA GLU A 366 -4.90 22.94 2.17
C GLU A 366 -3.84 21.90 2.61
N SER A 367 -4.28 20.68 2.92
CA SER A 367 -3.41 19.55 3.28
C SER A 367 -2.57 19.09 2.09
N ILE A 368 -3.14 19.11 0.89
CA ILE A 368 -2.41 18.77 -0.35
C ILE A 368 -1.28 19.80 -0.56
N LYS A 369 -1.56 21.09 -0.44
CA LYS A 369 -0.55 22.17 -0.55
C LYS A 369 0.55 22.00 0.49
N GLU A 370 0.20 21.71 1.74
CA GLU A 370 1.20 21.48 2.79
C GLU A 370 2.07 20.26 2.47
N PHE A 371 1.45 19.15 2.05
CA PHE A 371 2.15 17.93 1.67
C PHE A 371 3.10 18.16 0.49
N MET A 372 2.75 19.01 -0.48
CA MET A 372 3.56 19.30 -1.67
C MET A 372 4.73 20.27 -1.43
N ARG A 373 4.72 21.06 -0.34
CA ARG A 373 5.77 22.05 -0.03
C ARG A 373 6.99 21.46 0.68
N LYS A 374 6.79 20.39 1.42
CA LYS A 374 7.86 19.53 1.93
C LYS A 374 8.32 18.60 0.83
#